data_AF-A0A372Q3S7-F1
#
_entry.id   AF-A0A372Q3S7-F1
#
_cell.length_a   1.000
_cell.length_b   1.000
_cell.length_c   1.000
_cell.angle_alpha   90.00
_cell.angle_beta   90.00
_cell.angle_gamma   90.00
#
_symmetry.space_group_name_H-M   'P 1'
#
loop_
_entity.id
_entity.type
_entity.pdbx_description
1 polymer ?
#
loop_
_entity_poly.entity_id
_entity_poly.type
_entity_poly.pdbx_seq_one_letter_code
_entity_poly.pdbx_strand_id
1 'polypeptide(L)'
;MVCKIPNGIQLPIDIRNGLEEIIELTANMPLFGMNPEIDKILLIFQEVFQELLDLKNINGELTYKRDFNAENDDDFLDIVADEAIYRQLIKCRKKWPNLRPLLGQWHTSKDFCSVLIVLFSSYGLLSMASRLGVHFFDKFELVVDYRSTARVLDLLWVAVGTAINVYITSKKMSFSEIMDVKNDTNICLKVWYLYYKWAGIWKAHKMGMRIGNFSIQKDSLAAAAPLFASAAKSNYTTAIVHFLAIIAMYPQLKESYFTLVLSKSHMKIIIIIILASVLMKP
;
A
#
# COMPACT_ATOMS: atom_id res chain seq x y z
N MET A 1 -16.17 -2.34 42.24
CA MET A 1 -14.74 -2.30 41.87
C MET A 1 -14.60 -1.22 40.80
N VAL A 2 -14.23 0.00 41.20
CA VAL A 2 -14.16 1.18 40.30
C VAL A 2 -12.69 1.57 40.21
N CYS A 3 -12.15 1.54 39.00
CA CYS A 3 -10.73 1.78 38.72
C CYS A 3 -10.43 3.28 38.76
N LYS A 4 -9.48 3.69 39.61
CA LYS A 4 -8.93 5.06 39.66
C LYS A 4 -8.08 5.31 38.43
N ILE A 5 -8.39 6.38 37.69
CA ILE A 5 -7.53 6.94 36.65
C ILE A 5 -6.42 7.76 37.35
N PRO A 6 -5.13 7.64 36.96
CA PRO A 6 -4.08 8.46 37.55
C PRO A 6 -4.26 9.92 37.13
N ASN A 7 -4.42 10.79 38.13
CA ASN A 7 -4.32 12.24 37.95
C ASN A 7 -2.86 12.63 37.66
N GLY A 8 -2.67 13.50 36.67
CA GLY A 8 -1.50 14.38 36.62
C GLY A 8 -0.68 14.36 35.34
N ILE A 9 -1.28 14.74 34.20
CA ILE A 9 -0.56 15.61 33.26
C ILE A 9 -1.13 17.00 33.51
N GLN A 10 -0.39 17.84 34.24
CA GLN A 10 -0.70 19.27 34.26
C GLN A 10 -0.42 19.79 32.86
N LEU A 11 -1.47 20.22 32.16
CA LEU A 11 -1.31 21.08 30.99
C LEU A 11 -0.57 22.35 31.45
N PRO A 12 0.31 22.96 30.64
CA PRO A 12 1.12 24.12 31.05
C PRO A 12 0.31 25.38 31.36
N ILE A 13 -1.03 25.30 31.30
CA ILE A 13 -1.94 26.43 31.36
C ILE A 13 -3.15 25.99 32.19
N ASP A 14 -3.44 26.76 33.24
CA ASP A 14 -4.63 26.60 34.07
C ASP A 14 -5.87 27.06 33.30
N ILE A 15 -6.64 26.11 32.77
CA ILE A 15 -7.80 26.37 31.91
C ILE A 15 -8.94 27.04 32.71
N ARG A 16 -8.89 27.08 34.05
CA ARG A 16 -10.01 27.60 34.85
C ARG A 16 -10.02 29.11 35.08
N ASN A 17 -8.94 29.83 34.74
CA ASN A 17 -8.82 31.27 35.01
C ASN A 17 -8.31 32.11 33.82
N GLY A 18 -8.27 31.56 32.61
CA GLY A 18 -8.01 32.36 31.42
C GLY A 18 -9.27 33.11 31.00
N LEU A 19 -9.23 34.45 30.96
CA LEU A 19 -10.17 35.22 30.14
C LEU A 19 -10.22 34.55 28.76
N GLU A 20 -11.41 34.20 28.27
CA GLU A 20 -11.56 33.79 26.86
C GLU A 20 -11.07 34.95 26.00
N GLU A 21 -9.82 34.85 25.55
CA GLU A 21 -9.26 35.78 24.59
C GLU A 21 -9.99 35.54 23.29
N ILE A 22 -10.95 36.41 22.98
CA ILE A 22 -11.59 36.46 21.67
C ILE A 22 -10.49 36.92 20.70
N ILE A 23 -9.80 35.95 20.10
CA ILE A 23 -8.82 36.22 19.04
C ILE A 23 -9.63 36.61 17.80
N GLU A 24 -9.74 37.92 17.52
CA GLU A 24 -10.23 38.40 16.24
C GLU A 24 -9.28 37.93 15.13
N LEU A 25 -9.78 37.04 14.27
CA LEU A 25 -9.07 36.63 13.06
C LEU A 25 -8.96 37.83 12.12
N THR A 26 -7.85 38.52 12.17
CA THR A 26 -7.52 39.59 11.21
C THR A 26 -6.88 38.98 9.96
N ALA A 27 -7.04 39.64 8.81
CA ALA A 27 -6.52 39.17 7.51
C ALA A 27 -5.01 38.91 7.49
N ASN A 28 -4.27 39.46 8.46
CA ASN A 28 -2.81 39.39 8.55
C ASN A 28 -2.33 38.31 9.53
N MET A 29 -3.23 37.60 10.22
CA MET A 29 -2.83 36.50 11.10
C MET A 29 -2.46 35.27 10.26
N PRO A 30 -1.27 34.68 10.47
CA PRO A 30 -0.92 33.42 9.83
C PRO A 30 -1.83 32.31 10.35
N LEU A 31 -2.82 31.94 9.54
CA LEU A 31 -3.74 30.85 9.82
C LEU A 31 -2.96 29.53 9.89
N PHE A 32 -3.31 28.70 10.88
CA PHE A 32 -2.76 27.34 11.04
C PHE A 32 -1.22 27.25 11.14
N GLY A 33 -0.55 28.32 11.61
CA GLY A 33 0.91 28.32 11.77
C GLY A 33 1.68 28.46 10.46
N MET A 34 1.04 29.00 9.41
CA MET A 34 1.71 29.42 8.19
C MET A 34 2.89 30.34 8.52
N ASN A 35 4.05 30.06 7.93
CA ASN A 35 5.23 30.88 8.13
C ASN A 35 5.87 31.21 6.78
N PRO A 36 6.75 32.23 6.74
CA PRO A 36 7.35 32.67 5.48
C PRO A 36 8.18 31.59 4.74
N GLU A 37 8.65 30.54 5.41
CA GLU A 37 9.34 29.42 4.75
C GLU A 37 8.34 28.48 4.05
N ILE A 38 7.19 28.22 4.67
CA ILE A 38 6.09 27.47 4.06
C ILE A 38 5.58 28.23 2.83
N ASP A 39 5.41 29.56 2.92
CA ASP A 39 5.00 30.38 1.77
C ASP A 39 6.01 30.30 0.62
N LYS A 40 7.31 30.32 0.91
CA LYS A 40 8.35 30.14 -0.12
C LYS A 40 8.27 28.76 -0.77
N ILE A 41 8.08 27.70 0.02
CA ILE A 41 7.93 26.34 -0.51
C ILE A 41 6.67 26.24 -1.38
N LEU A 42 5.56 26.82 -0.94
CA LEU A 42 4.31 26.84 -1.69
C LEU A 42 4.42 27.67 -2.97
N LEU A 43 5.16 28.78 -2.96
CA LEU A 43 5.46 29.57 -4.16
C LEU A 43 6.28 28.76 -5.16
N ILE A 44 7.30 28.03 -4.71
CA ILE A 44 8.08 27.13 -5.58
C ILE A 44 7.18 26.06 -6.19
N PHE A 45 6.31 25.43 -5.39
CA PHE A 45 5.35 24.47 -5.93
C PHE A 45 4.40 25.11 -6.93
N GLN A 46 3.90 26.31 -6.64
CA GLN A 46 2.99 27.05 -7.51
C GLN A 46 3.66 27.40 -8.84
N GLU A 47 4.91 27.88 -8.83
CA GLU A 47 5.71 28.15 -10.03
C GLU A 47 5.88 26.87 -10.86
N VAL A 48 6.25 25.76 -10.22
CA VAL A 48 6.35 24.45 -10.89
C VAL A 48 5.02 24.02 -11.51
N PHE A 49 3.89 24.21 -10.83
CA PHE A 49 2.57 23.90 -11.40
C PHE A 49 2.25 24.80 -12.60
N GLN A 50 2.49 26.11 -12.50
CA GLN A 50 2.22 27.06 -13.59
C GLN A 50 3.07 26.74 -14.82
N GLU A 51 4.35 26.44 -14.64
CA GLU A 51 5.25 26.04 -15.73
C GLU A 51 4.81 24.71 -16.38
N LEU A 52 4.41 23.72 -15.58
CA LEU A 52 4.05 22.40 -16.08
C LEU A 52 2.69 22.39 -16.77
N LEU A 53 1.75 23.19 -16.29
CA LEU A 53 0.39 23.25 -16.82
C LEU A 53 0.22 24.30 -17.92
N ASP A 54 1.16 25.23 -18.10
CA ASP A 54 1.06 26.35 -19.04
C ASP A 54 -0.35 26.96 -19.04
N LEU A 55 -0.82 27.27 -17.83
CA LEU A 55 -2.16 27.78 -17.57
C LEU A 55 -2.32 29.16 -18.21
N LYS A 56 -3.26 29.26 -19.15
CA LYS A 56 -3.58 30.47 -19.91
C LYS A 56 -5.04 30.81 -19.71
N ASN A 57 -5.30 32.01 -19.20
CA ASN A 57 -6.65 32.56 -19.17
C ASN A 57 -6.87 33.33 -20.47
N ILE A 58 -7.73 32.81 -21.35
CA ILE A 58 -8.09 33.47 -22.61
C ILE A 58 -9.58 33.82 -22.50
N ASN A 59 -9.90 35.12 -22.45
CA ASN A 59 -11.26 35.66 -22.41
C ASN A 59 -12.16 35.10 -21.28
N GLY A 60 -11.59 34.79 -20.11
CA GLY A 60 -12.32 34.25 -18.97
C GLY A 60 -12.46 32.72 -18.97
N GLU A 61 -11.99 32.06 -20.03
CA GLU A 61 -11.90 30.60 -20.11
C GLU A 61 -10.48 30.14 -19.75
N LEU A 62 -10.38 29.32 -18.71
CA LEU A 62 -9.11 28.77 -18.25
C LEU A 62 -8.69 27.63 -19.17
N THR A 63 -7.69 27.89 -19.99
CA THR A 63 -7.01 26.87 -20.80
C THR A 63 -5.74 26.43 -20.09
N TYR A 64 -5.36 25.17 -20.26
CA TYR A 64 -4.11 24.62 -19.74
C TYR A 64 -3.61 23.61 -20.75
N LYS A 65 -2.30 23.38 -20.76
CA LYS A 65 -1.65 22.38 -21.58
C LYS A 65 -2.17 20.99 -21.20
N ARG A 66 -3.04 20.47 -22.05
CA ARG A 66 -3.53 19.07 -22.01
C ARG A 66 -2.52 18.12 -22.65
N ASP A 67 -1.73 18.68 -23.56
CA ASP A 67 -0.64 18.02 -24.27
C ASP A 67 0.61 18.02 -23.39
N PHE A 68 0.58 17.17 -22.38
CA PHE A 68 1.81 16.70 -21.75
C PHE A 68 2.53 15.80 -22.76
N ASN A 69 3.05 16.40 -23.84
CA ASN A 69 3.69 15.70 -24.94
C ASN A 69 4.79 14.79 -24.40
N ALA A 70 4.39 13.55 -24.24
CA ALA A 70 5.21 12.37 -24.40
C ALA A 70 4.79 11.67 -25.71
N GLU A 71 4.27 12.47 -26.65
CA GLU A 71 4.09 12.22 -28.08
C GLU A 71 5.41 12.33 -28.86
N ASN A 72 6.56 12.46 -28.18
CA ASN A 72 7.82 12.18 -28.85
C ASN A 72 7.86 10.68 -29.10
N ASP A 73 7.44 10.34 -30.31
CA ASP A 73 7.47 9.02 -30.92
C ASP A 73 8.82 8.33 -30.63
N ASP A 74 8.73 7.04 -30.33
CA ASP A 74 9.79 6.04 -30.05
C ASP A 74 10.19 5.78 -28.58
N ASP A 75 9.96 6.69 -27.63
CA ASP A 75 10.35 6.45 -26.24
C ASP A 75 9.21 5.92 -25.36
N PHE A 76 9.49 4.83 -24.64
CA PHE A 76 8.56 4.25 -23.67
C PHE A 76 8.49 5.08 -22.38
N LEU A 77 7.27 5.28 -21.85
CA LEU A 77 7.08 5.89 -20.54
C LEU A 77 6.77 4.84 -19.47
N ASP A 78 7.67 4.70 -18.50
CA ASP A 78 7.51 3.81 -17.35
C ASP A 78 6.94 4.58 -16.15
N ILE A 79 5.81 4.10 -15.61
CA ILE A 79 5.18 4.71 -14.43
C ILE A 79 4.90 3.63 -13.39
N VAL A 80 5.49 3.74 -12.19
CA VAL A 80 5.08 2.94 -11.03
C VAL A 80 3.98 3.66 -10.28
N ALA A 81 2.88 2.97 -9.97
CA ALA A 81 1.74 3.57 -9.30
C ALA A 81 0.99 2.58 -8.41
N ASP A 82 0.30 3.07 -7.38
CA ASP A 82 -0.60 2.24 -6.56
C ASP A 82 -1.73 1.63 -7.40
N GLU A 83 -2.47 0.65 -6.85
CA GLU A 83 -3.49 -0.07 -7.63
C GLU A 83 -4.53 0.86 -8.27
N ALA A 84 -4.97 1.88 -7.54
CA ALA A 84 -6.01 2.79 -8.01
C ALA A 84 -5.56 3.58 -9.24
N ILE A 85 -4.35 4.16 -9.21
CA ILE A 85 -3.76 4.88 -10.32
C ILE A 85 -3.33 3.90 -11.42
N TYR A 86 -2.70 2.79 -11.06
CA TYR A 86 -2.26 1.75 -11.98
C TYR A 86 -3.40 1.25 -12.87
N ARG A 87 -4.57 0.98 -12.28
CA ARG A 87 -5.77 0.59 -13.01
C ARG A 87 -6.21 1.66 -14.01
N GLN A 88 -6.04 2.94 -13.69
CA GLN A 88 -6.33 4.02 -14.64
C GLN A 88 -5.28 4.08 -15.76
N LEU A 89 -4.00 3.93 -15.44
CA LEU A 89 -2.91 3.88 -16.43
C LEU A 89 -3.11 2.73 -17.43
N ILE A 90 -3.58 1.56 -16.98
CA ILE A 90 -3.93 0.43 -17.85
C ILE A 90 -5.01 0.82 -18.86
N LYS A 91 -6.00 1.64 -18.47
CA LYS A 91 -7.01 2.14 -19.41
C LYS A 91 -6.42 3.14 -20.39
N CYS A 92 -5.55 4.04 -19.93
CA CYS A 92 -4.87 5.01 -20.78
C CYS A 92 -4.00 4.35 -21.85
N ARG A 93 -3.45 3.16 -21.58
CA ARG A 93 -2.65 2.40 -22.54
C ARG A 93 -3.39 2.09 -23.86
N LYS A 94 -4.73 2.05 -23.85
CA LYS A 94 -5.53 1.92 -25.09
C LYS A 94 -5.36 3.11 -26.04
N LYS A 95 -5.18 4.30 -25.47
CA LYS A 95 -4.97 5.56 -26.21
C LYS A 95 -3.49 5.81 -26.46
N TRP A 96 -2.63 5.32 -25.56
CA TRP A 96 -1.20 5.57 -25.62
C TRP A 96 -0.39 4.28 -25.36
N PRO A 97 -0.02 3.55 -26.43
CA PRO A 97 0.56 2.20 -26.30
C PRO A 97 1.99 2.17 -25.73
N ASN A 98 2.73 3.28 -25.81
CA ASN A 98 4.10 3.43 -25.28
C ASN A 98 4.14 3.56 -23.74
N LEU A 99 2.99 3.69 -23.09
CA LEU A 99 2.87 3.67 -21.64
C LEU A 99 3.05 2.24 -21.10
N ARG A 100 4.04 2.06 -20.22
CA ARG A 100 4.34 0.79 -19.52
C ARG A 100 4.13 0.99 -18.02
N PRO A 101 2.89 0.82 -17.52
CA PRO A 101 2.63 0.98 -16.10
C PRO A 101 3.17 -0.21 -15.31
N LEU A 102 3.67 0.07 -14.12
CA LEU A 102 4.22 -0.87 -13.17
C LEU A 102 3.44 -0.79 -11.86
N LEU A 103 3.09 -1.95 -11.29
CA LEU A 103 2.26 -2.00 -10.09
C LEU A 103 3.09 -1.65 -8.85
N GLY A 104 2.56 -0.74 -8.03
CA GLY A 104 3.15 -0.26 -6.79
C GLY A 104 3.18 -1.35 -5.72
N GLN A 105 4.36 -1.91 -5.51
CA GLN A 105 4.54 -3.14 -4.73
C GLN A 105 4.37 -2.93 -3.23
N TRP A 106 4.77 -1.75 -2.71
CA TRP A 106 4.61 -1.41 -1.30
C TRP A 106 3.15 -1.42 -0.85
N HIS A 107 2.28 -0.71 -1.59
CA HIS A 107 0.85 -0.67 -1.31
C HIS A 107 0.21 -2.04 -1.51
N THR A 108 0.60 -2.76 -2.56
CA THR A 108 0.14 -4.14 -2.79
C THR A 108 0.53 -5.07 -1.63
N SER A 109 1.72 -4.93 -1.06
CA SER A 109 2.15 -5.70 0.12
C SER A 109 1.37 -5.34 1.37
N LYS A 110 0.99 -4.07 1.53
CA LYS A 110 0.10 -3.62 2.61
C LYS A 110 -1.29 -4.26 2.46
N ASP A 111 -1.86 -4.26 1.27
CA ASP A 111 -3.13 -4.91 1.00
C ASP A 111 -3.06 -6.43 1.15
N PHE A 112 -1.93 -7.05 0.83
CA PHE A 112 -1.71 -8.47 1.10
C PHE A 112 -1.77 -8.78 2.62
N CYS A 113 -1.22 -7.92 3.48
CA CYS A 113 -1.43 -8.07 4.94
C CYS A 113 -2.92 -8.05 5.29
N SER A 114 -3.68 -7.12 4.71
CA SER A 114 -5.13 -7.01 4.93
C SER A 114 -5.87 -8.26 4.47
N VAL A 115 -5.52 -8.83 3.31
CA VAL A 115 -6.06 -10.10 2.81
C VAL A 115 -5.84 -11.24 3.80
N LEU A 116 -4.62 -11.39 4.33
CA LEU A 116 -4.31 -12.41 5.33
C LEU A 116 -5.14 -12.23 6.60
N ILE A 117 -5.27 -11.00 7.07
CA ILE A 117 -6.04 -10.70 8.28
C ILE A 117 -7.52 -11.00 8.08
N VAL A 118 -8.11 -10.53 6.98
CA VAL A 118 -9.53 -10.76 6.66
C VAL A 118 -9.81 -12.26 6.59
N LEU A 119 -9.02 -13.02 5.82
CA LEU A 119 -9.27 -14.45 5.61
C LEU A 119 -9.06 -15.31 6.86
N PHE A 120 -8.11 -14.94 7.73
CA PHE A 120 -7.77 -15.75 8.91
C PHE A 120 -8.33 -15.23 10.23
N SER A 121 -8.96 -14.05 10.24
CA SER A 121 -9.61 -13.47 11.42
C SER A 121 -10.63 -14.41 12.05
N SER A 122 -11.53 -14.98 11.25
CA SER A 122 -12.59 -15.91 11.66
C SER A 122 -12.04 -17.23 12.22
N TYR A 123 -10.82 -17.60 11.84
CA TYR A 123 -10.12 -18.80 12.32
C TYR A 123 -9.27 -18.54 13.57
N GLY A 124 -9.34 -17.34 14.15
CA GLY A 124 -8.69 -17.01 15.42
C GLY A 124 -7.34 -16.30 15.29
N LEU A 125 -7.00 -15.73 14.13
CA LEU A 125 -5.77 -14.93 13.96
C LEU A 125 -5.65 -13.81 14.99
N LEU A 126 -6.74 -13.07 15.24
CA LEU A 126 -6.76 -11.98 16.22
C LEU A 126 -6.56 -12.50 17.66
N SER A 127 -7.17 -13.63 18.00
CA SER A 127 -6.97 -14.30 19.29
C SER A 127 -5.51 -14.74 19.48
N MET A 128 -4.86 -15.20 18.42
CA MET A 128 -3.44 -15.57 18.47
C MET A 128 -2.55 -14.33 18.58
N ALA A 129 -2.85 -13.26 17.85
CA ALA A 129 -2.17 -11.97 17.98
C ALA A 129 -2.27 -11.41 19.41
N SER A 130 -3.44 -11.55 20.04
CA SER A 130 -3.66 -11.17 21.44
C SER A 130 -2.73 -11.89 22.40
N ARG A 131 -2.57 -13.21 22.23
CA ARG A 131 -1.64 -14.02 23.03
C ARG A 131 -0.17 -13.66 22.82
N LEU A 132 0.17 -13.03 21.70
CA LEU A 132 1.51 -12.48 21.42
C LEU A 132 1.69 -11.04 21.94
N GLY A 133 0.72 -10.49 22.67
CA GLY A 133 0.83 -9.16 23.27
C GLY A 133 0.43 -8.00 22.36
N VAL A 134 -0.33 -8.25 21.28
CA VAL A 134 -0.90 -7.16 20.46
C VAL A 134 -2.06 -6.54 21.22
N HIS A 135 -1.99 -5.25 21.52
CA HIS A 135 -3.02 -4.52 22.27
C HIS A 135 -3.96 -3.69 21.38
N PHE A 136 -3.48 -3.21 20.23
CA PHE A 136 -4.24 -2.33 19.32
C PHE A 136 -4.84 -3.11 18.15
N PHE A 137 -5.90 -3.89 18.42
CA PHE A 137 -6.54 -4.75 17.41
C PHE A 137 -7.21 -3.95 16.29
N ASP A 138 -7.87 -2.85 16.63
CA ASP A 138 -8.49 -1.91 15.70
C ASP A 138 -7.49 -1.45 14.62
N LYS A 139 -6.28 -1.07 15.04
CA LYS A 139 -5.21 -0.62 14.14
C LYS A 139 -4.59 -1.77 13.35
N PHE A 140 -4.46 -2.94 13.99
CA PHE A 140 -3.91 -4.13 13.35
C PHE A 140 -4.83 -4.62 12.23
N GLU A 141 -6.13 -4.72 12.51
CA GLU A 141 -7.17 -5.19 11.59
C GLU A 141 -7.32 -4.27 10.38
N LEU A 142 -7.30 -2.95 10.61
CA LEU A 142 -7.34 -1.95 9.55
C LEU A 142 -6.00 -1.75 8.83
N VAL A 143 -4.94 -2.46 9.24
CA VAL A 143 -3.58 -2.32 8.70
C VAL A 143 -3.17 -0.85 8.64
N VAL A 144 -3.37 -0.11 9.74
CA VAL A 144 -3.08 1.33 9.79
C VAL A 144 -1.59 1.57 9.55
N ASP A 145 -0.74 0.83 10.27
CA ASP A 145 0.71 0.86 10.12
C ASP A 145 1.24 -0.44 9.53
N TYR A 146 1.72 -0.37 8.28
CA TYR A 146 2.26 -1.55 7.58
C TYR A 146 3.41 -2.20 8.35
N ARG A 147 4.33 -1.41 8.90
CA ARG A 147 5.54 -1.93 9.56
C ARG A 147 5.18 -2.78 10.78
N SER A 148 4.26 -2.29 11.61
CA SER A 148 3.79 -2.97 12.82
C SER A 148 2.95 -4.18 12.46
N THR A 149 1.99 -4.06 11.53
CA THR A 149 1.20 -5.20 11.06
C THR A 149 2.10 -6.31 10.50
N ALA A 150 3.09 -5.95 9.68
CA ALA A 150 4.02 -6.91 9.12
C ALA A 150 4.88 -7.59 10.20
N ARG A 151 5.24 -6.91 11.29
CA ARG A 151 5.95 -7.53 12.42
C ARG A 151 5.08 -8.55 13.14
N VAL A 152 3.81 -8.22 13.37
CA VAL A 152 2.85 -9.14 14.00
C VAL A 152 2.64 -10.39 13.12
N LEU A 153 2.39 -10.20 11.81
CA LEU A 153 2.26 -11.34 10.89
C LEU A 153 3.53 -12.19 10.80
N ASP A 154 4.72 -11.60 10.85
CA ASP A 154 5.99 -12.33 10.93
C ASP A 154 6.07 -13.21 12.20
N LEU A 155 5.71 -12.67 13.37
CA LEU A 155 5.69 -13.42 14.63
C LEU A 155 4.67 -14.56 14.60
N LEU A 156 3.47 -14.29 14.10
CA LEU A 156 2.41 -15.29 13.94
C LEU A 156 2.85 -16.41 12.99
N TRP A 157 3.52 -16.06 11.87
CA TRP A 157 4.04 -17.05 10.93
C TRP A 157 5.08 -17.97 11.57
N VAL A 158 6.00 -17.42 12.37
CA VAL A 158 7.00 -18.23 13.11
C VAL A 158 6.31 -19.11 14.14
N ALA A 159 5.37 -18.59 14.92
CA ALA A 159 4.66 -19.35 15.94
C ALA A 159 3.89 -20.53 15.33
N VAL A 160 3.15 -20.30 14.24
CA VAL A 160 2.40 -21.34 13.52
C VAL A 160 3.35 -22.36 12.90
N GLY A 161 4.42 -21.91 12.23
CA GLY A 161 5.41 -22.79 11.63
C GLY A 161 6.06 -23.73 12.66
N THR A 162 6.43 -23.20 13.82
CA THR A 162 6.96 -23.99 14.93
C THR A 162 5.94 -25.00 15.45
N ALA A 163 4.69 -24.58 15.68
CA ALA A 163 3.63 -25.47 16.16
C ALA A 163 3.34 -26.63 15.19
N ILE A 164 3.29 -26.33 13.88
CA ILE A 164 3.11 -27.34 12.84
C ILE A 164 4.29 -28.31 12.82
N ASN A 165 5.54 -27.82 12.87
CA ASN A 165 6.72 -28.67 12.90
C ASN A 165 6.72 -29.63 14.09
N VAL A 166 6.44 -29.12 15.31
CA VAL A 166 6.32 -29.95 16.51
C VAL A 166 5.25 -31.04 16.33
N TYR A 167 4.09 -30.68 15.79
CA TYR A 167 3.01 -31.63 15.53
C TYR A 167 3.43 -32.73 14.54
N ILE A 168 3.96 -32.35 13.38
CA ILE A 168 4.41 -33.27 12.33
C ILE A 168 5.45 -34.25 12.88
N THR A 169 6.45 -33.76 13.61
CA THR A 169 7.49 -34.58 14.23
C THR A 169 6.89 -35.55 15.25
N SER A 170 5.97 -35.09 16.10
CA SER A 170 5.31 -35.96 17.10
C SER A 170 4.50 -37.08 16.47
N LYS A 171 3.93 -36.85 15.28
CA LYS A 171 3.10 -37.81 14.54
C LYS A 171 3.87 -38.63 13.50
N LYS A 172 5.18 -38.40 13.34
CA LYS A 172 6.02 -39.00 12.27
C LYS A 172 5.40 -38.84 10.88
N MET A 173 4.80 -37.68 10.66
CA MET A 173 4.15 -37.27 9.41
C MET A 173 5.12 -36.44 8.57
N SER A 174 4.77 -36.15 7.33
CA SER A 174 5.42 -35.19 6.43
C SER A 174 4.48 -34.01 6.12
N PHE A 175 5.05 -32.86 5.71
CA PHE A 175 4.25 -31.67 5.37
C PHE A 175 3.21 -31.89 4.27
N SER A 176 3.50 -32.76 3.30
CA SER A 176 2.59 -33.11 2.19
C SER A 176 1.33 -33.83 2.68
N GLU A 177 1.42 -34.58 3.77
CA GLU A 177 0.32 -35.40 4.29
C GLU A 177 -0.72 -34.58 5.08
N ILE A 178 -0.40 -33.33 5.47
CA ILE A 178 -1.34 -32.46 6.20
C ILE A 178 -2.61 -32.18 5.38
N MET A 179 -2.46 -31.98 4.07
CA MET A 179 -3.58 -31.65 3.19
C MET A 179 -4.23 -32.89 2.57
N ASP A 180 -3.75 -34.10 2.88
CA ASP A 180 -4.36 -35.32 2.35
C ASP A 180 -5.82 -35.43 2.82
N VAL A 181 -6.70 -35.74 1.88
CA VAL A 181 -8.13 -35.97 2.10
C VAL A 181 -8.34 -37.20 2.97
N LYS A 182 -7.42 -38.18 2.92
CA LYS A 182 -7.49 -39.38 3.76
C LYS A 182 -7.21 -39.08 5.25
N ASN A 183 -6.54 -37.98 5.55
CA ASN A 183 -6.20 -37.52 6.91
C ASN A 183 -7.15 -36.41 7.38
N ASP A 184 -8.46 -36.60 7.25
CA ASP A 184 -9.50 -35.62 7.64
C ASP A 184 -9.64 -35.40 9.16
N THR A 185 -8.71 -35.92 9.96
CA THR A 185 -8.80 -35.92 11.42
C THR A 185 -8.54 -34.55 12.06
N ASN A 186 -7.99 -33.55 11.34
CA ASN A 186 -7.67 -32.25 11.94
C ASN A 186 -7.84 -31.05 10.98
N ILE A 187 -9.08 -30.55 10.88
CA ILE A 187 -9.43 -29.34 10.12
C ILE A 187 -8.63 -28.11 10.61
N CYS A 188 -8.42 -27.98 11.92
CA CYS A 188 -7.68 -26.87 12.51
C CYS A 188 -6.23 -26.82 11.99
N LEU A 189 -5.55 -27.98 11.96
CA LEU A 189 -4.21 -28.10 11.38
C LEU A 189 -4.18 -27.70 9.91
N LYS A 190 -5.18 -28.13 9.11
CA LYS A 190 -5.29 -27.77 7.69
C LYS A 190 -5.42 -26.25 7.50
N VAL A 191 -6.29 -25.60 8.28
CA VAL A 191 -6.48 -24.14 8.24
C VAL A 191 -5.19 -23.39 8.59
N TRP A 192 -4.54 -23.75 9.69
CA TRP A 192 -3.30 -23.08 10.11
C TRP A 192 -2.12 -23.39 9.18
N TYR A 193 -2.11 -24.56 8.55
CA TYR A 193 -1.16 -24.86 7.49
C TYR A 193 -1.38 -24.00 6.24
N LEU A 194 -2.64 -23.77 5.84
CA LEU A 194 -2.96 -22.82 4.78
C LEU A 194 -2.51 -21.39 5.15
N TYR A 195 -2.73 -20.95 6.39
CA TYR A 195 -2.19 -19.68 6.88
C TYR A 195 -0.67 -19.64 6.71
N TYR A 196 0.04 -20.66 7.18
CA TYR A 196 1.51 -20.74 7.08
C TYR A 196 1.99 -20.63 5.62
N LYS A 197 1.31 -21.27 4.67
CA LYS A 197 1.63 -21.15 3.24
C LYS A 197 1.39 -19.75 2.71
N TRP A 198 0.20 -19.18 2.93
CA TRP A 198 -0.16 -17.85 2.40
C TRP A 198 0.64 -16.72 3.03
N ALA A 199 0.83 -16.74 4.35
CA ALA A 199 1.70 -15.80 5.04
C ALA A 199 3.19 -16.02 4.66
N GLY A 200 3.58 -17.24 4.32
CA GLY A 200 4.90 -17.53 3.73
C GLY A 200 5.11 -16.87 2.37
N ILE A 201 4.12 -16.93 1.48
CA ILE A 201 4.14 -16.24 0.17
C ILE A 201 4.22 -14.72 0.37
N TRP A 202 3.43 -14.16 1.28
CA TRP A 202 3.52 -12.74 1.64
C TRP A 202 4.91 -12.35 2.18
N LYS A 203 5.48 -13.18 3.06
CA LYS A 203 6.82 -12.98 3.61
C LYS A 203 7.89 -13.02 2.53
N ALA A 204 7.79 -13.95 1.58
CA ALA A 204 8.67 -14.04 0.42
C ALA A 204 8.57 -12.78 -0.46
N HIS A 205 7.35 -12.30 -0.76
CA HIS A 205 7.13 -11.04 -1.46
C HIS A 205 7.79 -9.85 -0.74
N LYS A 206 7.57 -9.72 0.57
CA LYS A 206 8.18 -8.70 1.42
C LYS A 206 9.72 -8.79 1.43
N MET A 207 10.28 -9.99 1.45
CA MET A 207 11.72 -10.19 1.38
C MET A 207 12.28 -9.80 0.01
N GLY A 208 11.60 -10.21 -1.07
CA GLY A 208 11.93 -9.82 -2.44
C GLY A 208 12.02 -8.30 -2.60
N MET A 209 11.06 -7.56 -2.04
CA MET A 209 11.12 -6.10 -1.98
C MET A 209 12.35 -5.56 -1.24
N ARG A 210 12.67 -6.14 -0.07
CA ARG A 210 13.77 -5.63 0.78
C ARG A 210 15.15 -5.82 0.17
N ILE A 211 15.35 -6.93 -0.54
CA ILE A 211 16.64 -7.27 -1.16
C ILE A 211 16.70 -6.89 -2.64
N GLY A 212 15.63 -6.28 -3.17
CA GLY A 212 15.50 -5.97 -4.60
C GLY A 212 15.32 -7.19 -5.51
N ASN A 213 15.05 -8.39 -4.99
CA ASN A 213 14.89 -9.58 -5.82
C ASN A 213 13.51 -9.59 -6.51
N PHE A 214 13.51 -9.12 -7.76
CA PHE A 214 12.33 -9.04 -8.60
C PHE A 214 11.66 -10.39 -8.86
N SER A 215 12.43 -11.48 -9.05
CA SER A 215 11.83 -12.80 -9.34
C SER A 215 10.99 -13.27 -8.17
N ILE A 216 11.55 -13.25 -6.96
CA ILE A 216 10.84 -13.65 -5.74
C ILE A 216 9.59 -12.78 -5.55
N GLN A 217 9.72 -11.48 -5.74
CA GLN A 217 8.61 -10.54 -5.61
C GLN A 217 7.46 -10.86 -6.59
N LYS A 218 7.79 -11.00 -7.88
CA LYS A 218 6.84 -11.29 -8.96
C LYS A 218 6.18 -12.65 -8.76
N ASP A 219 6.96 -13.69 -8.48
CA ASP A 219 6.45 -15.06 -8.33
C ASP A 219 5.55 -15.18 -7.11
N SER A 220 5.93 -14.54 -6.00
CA SER A 220 5.08 -14.49 -4.80
C SER A 220 3.77 -13.75 -5.07
N LEU A 221 3.82 -12.66 -5.84
CA LEU A 221 2.63 -11.89 -6.17
C LEU A 221 1.71 -12.65 -7.13
N ALA A 222 2.27 -13.34 -8.13
CA ALA A 222 1.53 -14.21 -9.03
C ALA A 222 0.81 -15.33 -8.27
N ALA A 223 1.52 -15.97 -7.32
CA ALA A 223 0.92 -17.00 -6.46
C ALA A 223 -0.21 -16.45 -5.57
N ALA A 224 -0.09 -15.21 -5.11
CA ALA A 224 -1.08 -14.55 -4.27
C ALA A 224 -2.32 -14.04 -5.01
N ALA A 225 -2.28 -13.89 -6.33
CA ALA A 225 -3.36 -13.25 -7.10
C ALA A 225 -4.77 -13.83 -6.82
N PRO A 226 -4.97 -15.16 -6.72
CA PRO A 226 -6.29 -15.72 -6.39
C PRO A 226 -6.76 -15.37 -4.97
N LEU A 227 -5.82 -15.21 -4.02
CA LEU A 227 -6.13 -14.93 -2.62
C LEU A 227 -6.79 -13.56 -2.44
N PHE A 228 -6.36 -12.56 -3.21
CA PHE A 228 -6.96 -11.23 -3.20
C PHE A 228 -8.44 -11.26 -3.59
N ALA A 229 -8.82 -12.05 -4.59
CA ALA A 229 -10.21 -12.22 -4.98
C ALA A 229 -11.06 -12.85 -3.86
N SER A 230 -10.51 -13.84 -3.15
CA SER A 230 -11.18 -14.47 -2.00
C SER A 230 -11.46 -13.51 -0.84
N ALA A 231 -10.68 -12.43 -0.72
CA ALA A 231 -10.88 -11.38 0.28
C ALA A 231 -11.63 -10.15 -0.27
N ALA A 232 -12.42 -10.31 -1.33
CA ALA A 232 -13.16 -9.25 -2.00
C ALA A 232 -12.28 -8.08 -2.54
N LYS A 233 -11.01 -8.33 -2.82
CA LYS A 233 -10.05 -7.39 -3.43
C LYS A 233 -9.71 -7.80 -4.87
N SER A 234 -10.73 -8.07 -5.68
CA SER A 234 -10.58 -8.53 -7.08
C SER A 234 -9.86 -7.51 -7.97
N ASN A 235 -9.92 -6.22 -7.63
CA ASN A 235 -9.15 -5.15 -8.28
C ASN A 235 -7.65 -5.44 -8.24
N TYR A 236 -7.11 -5.88 -7.10
CA TYR A 236 -5.71 -6.29 -6.98
C TYR A 236 -5.40 -7.54 -7.82
N THR A 237 -6.30 -8.52 -7.85
CA THR A 237 -6.12 -9.70 -8.73
C THR A 237 -5.97 -9.27 -10.19
N THR A 238 -6.86 -8.40 -10.69
CA THR A 238 -6.79 -7.87 -12.05
C THR A 238 -5.52 -7.06 -12.28
N ALA A 239 -5.12 -6.22 -11.33
CA ALA A 239 -3.90 -5.43 -11.41
C ALA A 239 -2.64 -6.31 -11.48
N ILE A 240 -2.58 -7.38 -10.70
CA ILE A 240 -1.48 -8.37 -10.73
C ILE A 240 -1.42 -9.06 -12.09
N VAL A 241 -2.56 -9.48 -12.65
CA VAL A 241 -2.60 -10.13 -13.97
C VAL A 241 -2.08 -9.19 -15.07
N HIS A 242 -2.53 -7.93 -15.09
CA HIS A 242 -2.02 -6.94 -16.03
C HIS A 242 -0.53 -6.67 -15.84
N PHE A 243 -0.07 -6.60 -14.60
CA PHE A 243 1.34 -6.41 -14.27
C PHE A 243 2.19 -7.55 -14.82
N LEU A 244 1.78 -8.80 -14.61
CA LEU A 244 2.47 -9.98 -15.14
C LEU A 244 2.50 -9.98 -16.68
N ALA A 245 1.40 -9.59 -17.32
CA ALA A 245 1.33 -9.47 -18.78
C ALA A 245 2.29 -8.40 -19.32
N ILE A 246 2.40 -7.24 -18.65
CA ILE A 246 3.34 -6.17 -19.02
C ILE A 246 4.78 -6.62 -18.86
N ILE A 247 5.11 -7.30 -17.77
CA ILE A 247 6.47 -7.82 -17.54
C ILE A 247 6.84 -8.91 -18.54
N ALA A 248 5.89 -9.74 -18.96
CA ALA A 248 6.11 -10.73 -20.00
C ALA A 248 6.37 -10.07 -21.37
N MET A 249 5.66 -8.97 -21.67
CA MET A 249 5.80 -8.21 -22.91
C MET A 249 7.09 -7.37 -22.95
N TYR A 250 7.53 -6.85 -21.80
CA TYR A 250 8.71 -6.00 -21.67
C TYR A 250 9.66 -6.54 -20.59
N PRO A 251 10.43 -7.61 -20.87
CA PRO A 251 11.35 -8.21 -19.89
C PRO A 251 12.43 -7.27 -19.36
N GLN A 252 12.79 -6.22 -20.10
CA GLN A 252 13.75 -5.19 -19.68
C GLN A 252 13.28 -4.39 -18.45
N LEU A 253 11.97 -4.32 -18.19
CA LEU A 253 11.43 -3.63 -17.02
C LEU A 253 11.85 -4.27 -15.70
N LYS A 254 12.32 -5.52 -15.72
CA LYS A 254 12.84 -6.22 -14.54
C LYS A 254 14.01 -5.46 -13.89
N GLU A 255 14.82 -4.78 -14.69
CA GLU A 255 16.00 -4.03 -14.23
C GLU A 255 15.60 -2.67 -13.66
N SER A 256 14.61 -1.99 -14.27
CA SER A 256 14.08 -0.70 -13.78
C SER A 256 13.44 -0.77 -12.39
N TYR A 257 13.05 -1.96 -11.92
CA TYR A 257 12.55 -2.19 -10.56
C TYR A 257 13.62 -2.03 -9.47
N PHE A 258 14.90 -2.15 -9.78
CA PHE A 258 15.99 -1.93 -8.82
C PHE A 258 16.24 -0.43 -8.53
N THR A 259 15.91 0.45 -9.48
CA THR A 259 16.42 1.84 -9.52
C THR A 259 15.42 2.90 -9.10
N LEU A 260 14.17 2.55 -8.79
CA LEU A 260 13.13 3.54 -8.49
C LEU A 260 13.17 4.00 -7.02
N VAL A 261 14.22 4.78 -6.72
CA VAL A 261 14.24 5.81 -5.69
C VAL A 261 14.27 7.17 -6.42
N LEU A 262 13.07 7.77 -6.51
CA LEU A 262 12.75 9.19 -6.72
C LEU A 262 13.77 10.05 -7.52
N SER A 263 13.50 10.22 -8.83
CA SER A 263 14.11 11.24 -9.70
C SER A 263 13.11 12.37 -10.06
N LYS A 264 13.58 13.58 -10.38
CA LYS A 264 12.78 14.78 -10.72
C LYS A 264 11.69 14.56 -11.79
N SER A 265 11.78 13.54 -12.63
CA SER A 265 10.74 13.16 -13.60
C SER A 265 9.40 12.73 -12.97
N HIS A 266 9.41 12.33 -11.70
CA HIS A 266 8.20 11.88 -10.99
C HIS A 266 7.22 13.01 -10.66
N MET A 267 7.69 14.26 -10.56
CA MET A 267 6.81 15.41 -10.27
C MET A 267 5.89 15.72 -11.47
N LYS A 268 6.40 15.61 -12.70
CA LYS A 268 5.60 15.69 -13.94
C LYS A 268 4.55 14.59 -14.00
N ILE A 269 4.91 13.37 -13.58
CA ILE A 269 4.01 12.20 -13.61
C ILE A 269 2.89 12.31 -12.56
N ILE A 270 3.19 12.77 -11.34
CA ILE A 270 2.19 13.01 -10.29
C ILE A 270 1.17 14.08 -10.76
N ILE A 271 1.64 15.12 -11.44
CA ILE A 271 0.78 16.16 -12.01
C ILE A 271 -0.10 15.61 -13.14
N ILE A 272 0.43 14.79 -14.03
CA ILE A 272 -0.35 14.11 -15.08
C ILE A 272 -1.42 13.19 -14.46
N ILE A 273 -1.11 12.48 -13.38
CA ILE A 273 -2.06 11.60 -12.68
C ILE A 273 -3.16 12.41 -11.99
N ILE A 274 -2.82 13.52 -11.32
CA ILE A 274 -3.80 14.41 -10.67
C ILE A 274 -4.69 15.09 -11.72
N LEU A 275 -4.14 15.57 -12.84
CA LEU A 275 -4.95 16.14 -13.92
C LEU A 275 -5.80 15.08 -14.62
N ALA A 276 -5.28 13.89 -14.91
CA ALA A 276 -6.07 12.82 -15.51
C ALA A 276 -7.19 12.31 -14.59
N SER A 277 -7.06 12.43 -13.27
CA SER A 277 -8.10 12.03 -12.30
C SER A 277 -9.12 13.13 -12.01
N VAL A 278 -8.74 14.40 -12.10
CA VAL A 278 -9.64 15.56 -11.89
C VAL A 278 -10.36 15.99 -13.17
N LEU A 279 -9.72 15.85 -14.34
CA LEU A 279 -10.22 16.40 -15.62
C LEU A 279 -10.75 15.35 -16.60
N MET A 280 -10.65 14.05 -16.30
CA MET A 280 -11.35 12.99 -17.04
C MET A 280 -12.67 12.57 -16.35
N LYS A 281 -13.45 13.55 -15.89
CA LYS A 281 -14.90 13.36 -15.85
C LYS A 281 -15.48 13.91 -17.16
N PRO A 282 -16.41 13.18 -17.81
CA PRO A 282 -17.07 13.66 -19.02
C PRO A 282 -17.81 14.98 -18.76
#